data_AF-A0A1F2W9B8-F1
#
_entry.id   AF-A0A1F2W9B8-F1
#
_cell.length_a   1.000
_cell.length_b   1.000
_cell.length_c   1.000
_cell.angle_alpha   90.00
_cell.angle_beta   90.00
_cell.angle_gamma   90.00
#
_symmetry.space_group_name_H-M   'P 1'
#
loop_
_entity.id
_entity.type
_entity.pdbx_description
1 polymer ?
#
loop_
_entity_poly.entity_id
_entity_poly.type
_entity_poly.pdbx_seq_one_letter_code
_entity_poly.pdbx_strand_id
1 'polypeptide(L)' 'MRGTLNSTKFKLGATVHPNRELQKEWKDSGAGNFTIEILENLEYNKDESKTDYTEDLTLLKMIWKEKLLIQKVDFYKK' A
#
# COMPACT_ATOMS: atom_id res chain seq x y z
N MET A 1 0.03 -12.27 -2.66
CA MET A 1 -0.32 -10.92 -2.14
C MET A 1 -0.49 -10.79 -0.61
N ARG A 2 -0.52 -11.86 0.21
CA ARG A 2 -0.61 -11.73 1.69
C ARG A 2 0.73 -11.35 2.36
N GLY A 3 1.85 -11.72 1.75
CA GLY A 3 3.19 -11.51 2.32
C GLY A 3 3.56 -10.03 2.54
N THR A 4 3.29 -9.17 1.57
CA THR A 4 3.59 -7.73 1.68
C THR A 4 2.77 -7.06 2.79
N LEU A 5 1.47 -7.38 2.89
CA LEU A 5 0.60 -6.83 3.94
C LEU A 5 1.07 -7.25 5.33
N ASN A 6 1.40 -8.54 5.50
CA ASN A 6 1.95 -9.05 6.76
C ASN A 6 3.30 -8.41 7.09
N SER A 7 4.16 -8.20 6.10
CA SER A 7 5.45 -7.51 6.28
C SER A 7 5.25 -6.07 6.75
N THR A 8 4.31 -5.33 6.15
CA THR A 8 3.99 -3.95 6.57
C THR A 8 3.48 -3.91 8.01
N LYS A 9 2.50 -4.76 8.36
CA LYS A 9 1.98 -4.87 9.74
C LYS A 9 3.07 -5.23 10.74
N PHE A 10 3.92 -6.21 10.39
CA PHE A 10 5.05 -6.61 11.21
C PHE A 10 6.02 -5.45 11.45
N LYS A 11 6.42 -4.74 10.39
CA LYS A 11 7.33 -3.58 10.50
C LYS A 11 6.76 -2.46 11.36
N LEU A 12 5.46 -2.17 11.23
CA LEU A 12 4.76 -1.18 12.05
C LEU A 12 4.71 -1.59 13.53
N GLY A 13 4.39 -2.86 13.81
CA GLY A 13 4.39 -3.41 15.16
C GLY A 13 5.79 -3.47 15.79
N ALA A 14 6.81 -3.79 15.00
CA ALA A 14 8.21 -3.84 15.43
C ALA A 14 8.89 -2.46 15.46
N THR A 15 8.17 -1.37 15.14
CA THR A 15 8.71 0.01 15.10
C THR A 15 9.89 0.19 14.12
N VAL A 16 9.92 -0.57 13.04
CA VAL A 16 10.96 -0.54 12.00
C VAL A 16 10.38 -0.18 10.61
N HIS A 17 9.19 0.40 10.57
CA HIS A 17 8.59 0.82 9.32
C HIS A 17 9.38 2.01 8.72
N PRO A 18 9.73 1.98 7.41
CA PRO A 18 10.57 3.01 6.81
C PRO A 18 9.90 4.40 6.78
N ASN A 19 8.57 4.46 6.71
CA ASN A 19 7.83 5.72 6.81
C ASN A 19 7.70 6.11 8.30
N ARG A 20 8.46 7.13 8.71
CA ARG A 20 8.52 7.61 10.10
C ARG A 20 7.25 8.31 10.57
N GLU A 21 6.56 9.01 9.67
CA GLU A 21 5.31 9.72 9.97
C GLU A 21 4.21 8.71 10.29
N LEU A 22 4.01 7.72 9.40
CA LEU A 22 3.10 6.60 9.62
C LEU A 22 3.49 5.80 10.86
N GLN A 23 4.78 5.56 11.09
CA GLN A 23 5.23 4.81 12.27
C GLN A 23 4.89 5.53 13.58
N LYS A 24 5.01 6.87 13.59
CA LYS A 24 4.65 7.70 14.74
C LYS A 24 3.15 7.65 14.99
N GLU A 25 2.32 7.90 13.98
CA GLU A 25 0.86 7.82 14.13
C GLU A 25 0.37 6.42 14.49
N TRP A 26 1.01 5.38 13.95
CA TRP A 26 0.72 3.99 14.33
C TRP A 26 0.96 3.75 15.82
N LYS A 27 2.00 4.35 16.39
CA LYS A 27 2.31 4.26 17.83
C LYS A 27 1.33 5.07 18.67
N ASP A 28 0.97 6.26 18.21
CA ASP A 28 0.15 7.22 18.96
C ASP A 28 -1.34 6.82 18.93
N SER A 29 -1.87 6.45 17.77
CA SER A 29 -3.27 6.02 17.60
C SER A 29 -3.45 4.52 17.87
N GLY A 30 -2.41 3.70 17.70
CA GLY A 30 -2.48 2.26 17.89
C GLY A 30 -3.06 1.50 16.68
N ALA A 31 -2.66 0.23 16.54
CA ALA A 31 -2.96 -0.61 15.38
C ALA A 31 -4.45 -0.78 15.03
N GLY A 32 -5.33 -0.72 16.03
CA GLY A 32 -6.79 -0.87 15.85
C GLY A 32 -7.45 0.30 15.14
N ASN A 33 -6.76 1.45 15.06
CA ASN A 33 -7.25 2.65 14.37
C ASN A 33 -6.81 2.73 12.91
N PHE A 34 -6.19 1.67 12.38
CA PHE A 34 -5.74 1.61 10.99
C PHE A 34 -6.41 0.45 10.25
N THR A 35 -6.86 0.74 9.02
CA THR A 35 -7.39 -0.26 8.09
C THR A 35 -6.39 -0.45 6.95
N ILE A 36 -6.18 -1.71 6.55
CA ILE A 36 -5.37 -2.05 5.39
C ILE A 36 -6.26 -2.78 4.40
N GLU A 37 -6.47 -2.17 3.24
CA GLU A 37 -7.43 -2.62 2.22
C GLU A 37 -6.75 -2.80 0.86
N ILE A 38 -7.33 -3.68 0.04
CA ILE A 38 -6.93 -3.85 -1.36
C ILE A 38 -7.80 -2.90 -2.18
N LEU A 39 -7.19 -1.86 -2.74
CA LEU A 39 -7.91 -0.87 -3.55
C LEU A 39 -8.36 -1.44 -4.90
N GLU A 40 -7.49 -2.22 -5.55
CA GLU A 40 -7.79 -2.86 -6.83
C GLU A 40 -6.90 -4.08 -7.03
N ASN A 41 -7.45 -5.13 -7.65
CA ASN A 41 -6.70 -6.33 -8.00
C ASN A 41 -6.43 -6.31 -9.51
N LEU A 42 -5.17 -6.45 -9.90
CA LEU A 42 -4.80 -6.57 -11.31
C LEU A 42 -5.02 -8.03 -11.75
N GLU A 43 -5.89 -8.25 -12.72
CA GLU A 43 -6.10 -9.58 -13.30
C GLU A 43 -4.92 -10.00 -14.16
N TYR A 44 -4.43 -11.21 -13.94
CA TYR A 44 -3.40 -11.81 -14.80
C TYR A 44 -3.99 -12.17 -16.15
N ASN A 45 -3.25 -11.90 -17.23
CA ASN A 45 -3.65 -12.36 -18.55
C ASN A 45 -3.61 -13.89 -18.60
N LYS A 46 -4.49 -14.51 -19.39
CA LYS A 46 -4.49 -15.96 -19.65
C LYS A 46 -3.26 -16.42 -20.42
N ASP A 47 -2.55 -15.48 -21.03
CA ASP A 47 -1.27 -15.72 -21.67
C ASP A 47 -0.16 -15.80 -20.61
N GLU A 48 0.26 -17.03 -20.30
CA GLU A 48 1.29 -17.35 -19.29
C GLU A 48 2.68 -16.78 -19.64
N SER A 49 2.89 -16.28 -20.86
CA SER A 49 4.17 -15.68 -21.27
C SER A 49 4.40 -14.29 -20.65
N LYS A 50 3.34 -13.55 -20.32
CA LYS A 50 3.45 -12.26 -19.63
C LYS A 50 3.61 -12.51 -18.13
N THR A 51 4.86 -12.53 -17.68
CA THR A 51 5.23 -12.73 -16.26
C THR A 51 5.58 -11.43 -15.54
N ASP A 52 5.93 -10.38 -16.28
CA ASP A 52 6.23 -9.06 -15.73
C ASP A 52 5.04 -8.10 -15.87
N TYR A 53 4.54 -7.63 -14.72
CA TYR A 53 3.44 -6.67 -14.58
C TYR A 53 3.92 -5.39 -13.89
N THR A 54 5.24 -5.14 -13.82
CA THR A 54 5.80 -4.00 -13.10
C THR A 54 5.30 -2.67 -13.64
N GLU A 55 5.21 -2.53 -14.97
CA GLU A 55 4.68 -1.33 -15.62
C GLU A 55 3.18 -1.16 -15.36
N ASP A 56 2.39 -2.24 -15.50
CA ASP A 56 0.94 -2.22 -15.25
C ASP A 56 0.64 -1.82 -13.79
N LEU A 57 1.37 -2.39 -12.83
CA LEU A 57 1.24 -2.05 -11.41
C LEU A 57 1.67 -0.61 -11.11
N THR A 58 2.68 -0.10 -11.83
CA THR A 58 3.12 1.28 -11.70
C THR A 58 2.04 2.24 -12.19
N LEU A 59 1.45 1.95 -13.35
CA LEU A 59 0.34 2.71 -13.92
C LEU A 59 -0.89 2.68 -13.00
N LEU A 60 -1.29 1.51 -12.54
CA LEU A 60 -2.41 1.33 -11.61
C LEU A 60 -2.21 2.16 -10.33
N LYS A 61 -0.99 2.15 -9.79
CA LYS A 61 -0.62 2.95 -8.62
C LYS A 61 -0.73 4.45 -8.89
N MET A 62 -0.34 4.92 -10.09
CA MET A 62 -0.47 6.33 -10.47
C MET A 62 -1.94 6.76 -10.54
N ILE A 63 -2.78 5.96 -11.21
CA ILE A 63 -4.23 6.20 -11.32
C ILE A 63 -4.87 6.29 -9.93
N TRP A 64 -4.53 5.38 -9.01
CA TRP A 64 -5.06 5.41 -7.65
C TRP A 64 -4.60 6.62 -6.85
N LYS A 65 -3.36 7.07 -7.02
CA LYS A 65 -2.90 8.31 -6.39
C LYS A 65 -3.71 9.50 -6.85
N GLU A 66 -3.98 9.62 -8.15
CA GLU A 66 -4.81 10.71 -8.69
C GLU A 66 -6.24 10.65 -8.15
N LYS A 67 -6.87 9.46 -8.15
CA LYS A 67 -8.22 9.27 -7.59
C LYS A 67 -8.29 9.70 -6.11
N LEU A 68 -7.30 9.34 -5.30
CA LEU A 68 -7.25 9.69 -3.88
C LEU A 68 -6.97 11.19 -3.65
N LEU A 69 -6.16 11.82 -4.51
CA LEU A 69 -5.97 13.27 -4.47
C LEU A 69 -7.27 14.02 -4.77
N ILE A 70 -8.07 13.55 -5.73
CA ILE A 70 -9.39 14.12 -6.05
C ILE A 70 -10.33 13.99 -4.84
N GLN A 71 -10.23 12.89 -4.09
CA GLN A 71 -10.97 12.67 -2.84
C GLN A 71 -10.43 13.47 -1.65
N LYS A 72 -9.42 14.32 -1.85
CA LYS A 72 -8.77 15.14 -0.81
C LYS A 72 -8.14 14.30 0.30
N VAL A 73 -7.59 13.14 -0.05
CA VAL A 73 -6.81 12.32 0.88
C VAL A 73 -5.37 12.81 0.90
N ASP A 74 -4.83 13.01 2.10
CA ASP A 74 -3.42 13.32 2.32
C ASP A 74 -2.56 12.07 2.35
N PHE A 75 -1.34 12.17 1.80
CA PHE A 75 -0.37 11.08 1.79
C PHE A 75 0.75 11.33 2.79
N TYR A 76 1.08 10.29 3.56
CA TYR A 76 2.27 10.31 4.41
C TYR A 76 3.54 10.57 3.59
N LYS A 77 4.40 11.43 4.10
CA LYS A 77 5.72 11.70 3.56
C LYS A 77 6.65 10.56 3.97
N LYS A 78 7.43 10.06 3.00
CA LYS A 78 8.36 8.94 3.22
C LYS A 78 9.70 9.45 3.72
#